data_AF-V7FHI6-F1
#
_entry.id   AF-V7FHI6-F1
#
_cell.length_a   1.000
_cell.length_b   1.000
_cell.length_c   1.000
_cell.angle_alpha   90.00
_cell.angle_beta   90.00
_cell.angle_gamma   90.00
#
_symmetry.space_group_name_H-M   'P 1'
#
loop_
_entity.id
_entity.type
_entity.pdbx_description
1 polymer ?
#
loop_
_entity_poly.entity_id
_entity_poly.type
_entity_poly.pdbx_seq_one_letter_code
_entity_poly.pdbx_strand_id
1 'polypeptide(L)'
;MIRIVAICAAVALTIATLSLPYGYYQLLRLGIFAAGIYCGIKLKSADDEKLAFSLFAVALAFNPFLPVFLSREIWLPIDLICAALFGFVAYRCGKKIPAIGSK
;
A
#
# COMPACT_ATOMS: atom_id res chain seq x y z
N MET A 1 2.34 14.18 0.77
CA MET A 1 2.64 13.14 1.80
C MET A 1 2.19 11.76 1.34
N ILE A 2 0.93 11.56 0.98
CA ILE A 2 0.39 10.25 0.54
C ILE A 2 1.20 9.56 -0.58
N ARG A 3 1.73 10.32 -1.54
CA ARG A 3 2.60 9.78 -2.61
C ARG A 3 3.84 9.08 -2.07
N ILE A 4 4.51 9.68 -1.09
CA ILE A 4 5.74 9.14 -0.51
C ILE A 4 5.41 7.83 0.21
N VAL A 5 4.33 7.82 1.00
CA VAL A 5 3.85 6.62 1.68
C VAL A 5 3.52 5.50 0.70
N ALA A 6 2.82 5.83 -0.40
CA ALA A 6 2.47 4.87 -1.44
C ALA A 6 3.69 4.34 -2.20
N ILE A 7 4.70 5.17 -2.48
CA ILE A 7 5.97 4.74 -3.09
C ILE A 7 6.73 3.82 -2.14
N CYS A 8 6.88 4.19 -0.87
CA CYS A 8 7.54 3.36 0.13
C CYS A 8 6.84 1.99 0.27
N ALA A 9 5.50 1.98 0.30
CA ALA A 9 4.72 0.74 0.35
C ALA A 9 4.92 -0.14 -0.89
N ALA A 10 4.89 0.46 -2.09
CA ALA A 10 5.12 -0.28 -3.34
C ALA A 10 6.52 -0.88 -3.41
N VAL A 11 7.55 -0.13 -3.00
CA VAL A 11 8.93 -0.60 -2.94
C VAL A 11 9.06 -1.73 -1.91
N ALA A 12 8.50 -1.57 -0.71
CA ALA A 12 8.57 -2.60 0.34
C ALA A 12 7.91 -3.93 -0.08
N LEU A 13 6.76 -3.86 -0.77
CA LEU A 13 6.08 -5.04 -1.34
C LEU A 13 6.88 -5.68 -2.47
N THR A 14 7.54 -4.87 -3.31
CA THR A 14 8.40 -5.39 -4.38
C THR A 14 9.63 -6.10 -3.78
N ILE A 15 10.23 -5.53 -2.74
CA ILE A 15 11.34 -6.14 -2.01
C ILE A 15 10.92 -7.46 -1.35
N ALA A 16 9.68 -7.59 -0.90
CA ALA A 16 9.14 -8.83 -0.30
C ALA A 16 9.17 -10.04 -1.25
N THR A 17 9.24 -9.80 -2.57
CA THR A 17 9.36 -10.85 -3.60
C THR A 17 10.73 -11.54 -3.58
N LEU A 18 11.78 -10.85 -3.12
CA LEU A 18 13.07 -11.47 -2.81
C LEU A 18 12.89 -12.22 -1.49
N SER A 19 13.18 -13.51 -1.45
CA SER A 19 12.97 -14.40 -0.29
C SER A 19 13.71 -13.90 0.96
N LEU A 20 13.04 -13.06 1.75
CA LEU A 20 13.61 -12.37 2.91
C LEU A 20 13.36 -13.17 4.21
N PRO A 21 14.12 -12.86 5.28
CA PRO A 21 13.91 -13.51 6.58
C PRO A 21 12.52 -13.21 7.13
N TYR A 22 11.98 -14.13 7.93
CA TYR A 22 10.62 -14.05 8.50
C TYR A 22 10.29 -12.70 9.16
N GLY A 23 11.26 -12.11 9.88
CA GLY A 23 11.08 -10.81 10.53
C GLY A 23 10.75 -9.65 9.57
N TYR A 24 11.22 -9.71 8.31
CA TYR A 24 10.87 -8.71 7.31
C TYR A 24 9.37 -8.74 7.00
N TYR A 25 8.77 -9.91 6.86
CA TYR A 25 7.34 -10.05 6.56
C TYR A 25 6.44 -9.53 7.69
N GLN A 26 6.91 -9.62 8.94
CA GLN A 26 6.18 -9.07 10.09
C GLN A 26 6.18 -7.54 10.08
N LEU A 27 7.33 -6.92 9.80
CA LEU A 27 7.45 -5.47 9.63
C LEU A 27 6.70 -4.97 8.39
N LEU A 28 6.77 -5.72 7.28
CA LEU A 28 6.05 -5.43 6.05
C LEU A 28 4.55 -5.36 6.30
N ARG A 29 3.97 -6.36 6.96
CA ARG A 29 2.53 -6.37 7.31
C ARG A 29 2.14 -5.12 8.09
N LEU A 30 2.89 -4.79 9.15
CA LEU A 30 2.63 -3.57 9.94
C LEU A 30 2.73 -2.29 9.09
N GLY A 31 3.77 -2.18 8.25
CA GLY A 31 3.98 -1.03 7.39
C GLY A 31 2.89 -0.87 6.32
N ILE A 32 2.52 -1.95 5.64
CA ILE A 32 1.47 -1.97 4.61
C ILE A 32 0.09 -1.76 5.20
N PHE A 33 -0.18 -2.33 6.39
CA PHE A 33 -1.40 -2.07 7.14
C PHE A 33 -1.57 -0.58 7.46
N ALA A 34 -0.56 0.03 8.08
CA ALA A 34 -0.58 1.45 8.42
C ALA A 34 -0.67 2.34 7.17
N ALA A 35 0.09 2.02 6.12
CA ALA A 35 0.06 2.73 4.85
C ALA A 35 -1.31 2.64 4.16
N GLY A 36 -1.93 1.45 4.15
CA GLY A 36 -3.25 1.21 3.56
C GLY A 36 -4.33 2.01 4.27
N ILE A 37 -4.35 2.03 5.61
CA ILE A 37 -5.29 2.84 6.39
C ILE A 37 -5.08 4.33 6.13
N TYR A 38 -3.84 4.82 6.23
CA TYR A 38 -3.53 6.24 6.04
C TYR A 38 -3.92 6.72 4.64
N CYS A 39 -3.52 5.98 3.60
CA CYS A 39 -3.85 6.30 2.21
C CYS A 39 -5.37 6.18 1.97
N GLY A 40 -6.01 5.14 2.50
CA GLY A 40 -7.45 4.91 2.34
C GLY A 40 -8.30 6.03 2.94
N ILE A 41 -7.99 6.49 4.16
CA ILE A 41 -8.69 7.62 4.79
C ILE A 41 -8.53 8.89 3.93
N LYS A 42 -7.31 9.16 3.46
CA LYS A 42 -7.03 10.34 2.64
C LYS A 42 -7.74 10.31 1.28
N LEU A 43 -7.86 9.14 0.64
CA LEU A 43 -8.61 9.00 -0.61
C LEU A 43 -10.12 9.08 -0.39
N LYS A 44 -10.63 8.53 0.72
CA LYS A 44 -12.04 8.65 1.09
C LYS A 44 -12.43 10.12 1.28
N SER A 45 -11.59 10.91 1.94
CA SER A 45 -11.80 12.36 2.07
C SER A 45 -11.68 13.14 0.75
N ALA A 46 -11.13 12.51 -0.30
CA ALA A 46 -10.99 13.10 -1.63
C ALA A 46 -12.04 12.58 -2.63
N ASP A 47 -13.10 11.93 -2.14
CA ASP A 47 -14.21 11.36 -2.90
C ASP A 47 -13.83 10.21 -3.87
N ASP A 48 -12.62 9.65 -3.71
CA ASP A 48 -12.11 8.50 -4.45
C ASP A 48 -12.45 7.19 -3.71
N GLU A 49 -13.74 6.96 -3.45
CA GLU A 49 -14.22 5.86 -2.59
C GLU A 49 -13.77 4.48 -3.08
N LYS A 50 -13.81 4.23 -4.39
CA LYS A 50 -13.41 2.94 -4.99
C LYS A 50 -11.98 2.55 -4.59
N LEU A 51 -11.04 3.48 -4.74
CA LEU A 51 -9.63 3.24 -4.39
C LEU A 51 -9.43 3.19 -2.88
N ALA A 52 -10.18 3.98 -2.10
CA ALA A 52 -10.14 3.93 -0.64
C ALA A 52 -10.56 2.55 -0.12
N PHE A 53 -11.66 1.99 -0.64
CA PHE A 53 -12.11 0.64 -0.29
C PHE A 53 -11.09 -0.44 -0.68
N SER A 54 -10.47 -0.35 -1.87
CA SER A 54 -9.39 -1.26 -2.25
C SER A 54 -8.21 -1.22 -1.27
N LEU A 55 -7.78 -0.02 -0.84
CA LEU A 55 -6.69 0.14 0.12
C LEU A 55 -7.05 -0.37 1.52
N PHE A 56 -8.31 -0.22 1.96
CA PHE A 56 -8.78 -0.80 3.21
C PHE A 56 -8.84 -2.33 3.14
N ALA A 57 -9.22 -2.91 2.01
CA ALA A 57 -9.17 -4.35 1.80
C ALA A 57 -7.72 -4.86 1.88
N VAL A 58 -6.77 -4.14 1.29
CA VAL A 58 -5.33 -4.46 1.42
C VAL A 58 -4.87 -4.33 2.87
N ALA A 59 -5.24 -3.26 3.58
CA ALA A 59 -4.92 -3.15 5.00
C ALA A 59 -5.46 -4.37 5.78
N LEU A 60 -6.72 -4.74 5.57
CA LEU A 60 -7.30 -5.90 6.24
C LEU A 60 -6.55 -7.21 5.93
N ALA A 61 -6.11 -7.41 4.68
CA ALA A 61 -5.33 -8.58 4.29
C ALA A 61 -3.94 -8.63 4.94
N PHE A 62 -3.28 -7.48 5.10
CA PHE A 62 -1.96 -7.35 5.73
C PHE A 62 -2.03 -7.07 7.23
N ASN A 63 -3.18 -7.32 7.87
CA ASN A 63 -3.39 -7.04 9.29
C ASN A 63 -2.44 -7.86 10.18
N PRO A 64 -1.59 -7.23 11.02
CA PRO A 64 -0.66 -7.95 11.90
C PRO A 64 -1.34 -8.79 12.98
N PHE A 65 -2.58 -8.46 13.36
CA PHE A 65 -3.32 -9.15 14.42
C PHE A 65 -3.97 -10.47 13.96
N LEU A 66 -4.24 -10.60 12.66
CA LEU A 66 -4.85 -11.80 12.07
C LEU A 66 -3.94 -12.34 10.96
N PRO A 67 -2.84 -13.02 11.32
CA PRO A 67 -1.90 -13.51 10.34
C PRO A 67 -2.56 -14.59 9.47
N VAL A 68 -2.76 -14.29 8.19
CA VAL A 68 -3.23 -15.28 7.23
C VAL A 68 -2.06 -16.20 6.86
N PHE A 69 -2.19 -17.48 7.20
CA PHE A 69 -1.24 -18.54 6.90
C PHE A 69 -1.48 -19.05 5.47
N LEU A 70 -0.91 -18.35 4.49
CA LEU A 70 -0.86 -18.82 3.10
C LEU A 70 0.58 -19.15 2.73
N SER A 71 0.76 -20.02 1.74
CA SER A 71 2.08 -20.31 1.18
C SER A 71 2.66 -19.07 0.48
N ARG A 72 4.00 -19.03 0.39
CA ARG A 72 4.71 -17.93 -0.28
C ARG A 72 4.30 -17.78 -1.75
N GLU A 73 3.99 -18.89 -2.41
CA GLU A 73 3.53 -18.92 -3.80
C GLU A 73 2.21 -18.18 -4.01
N ILE A 74 1.33 -18.17 -3.00
CA ILE A 74 0.06 -17.44 -3.05
C ILE A 74 0.26 -15.98 -2.61
N TRP A 75 1.13 -15.73 -1.63
CA TRP A 75 1.44 -14.36 -1.20
C TRP A 75 2.17 -13.55 -2.28
N LEU A 76 3.04 -14.17 -3.08
CA LEU A 76 3.81 -13.47 -4.11
C LEU A 76 2.95 -12.70 -5.13
N PRO A 77 1.91 -13.29 -5.76
CA PRO A 77 1.03 -12.55 -6.66
C PRO A 77 0.19 -11.51 -5.89
N ILE A 78 -0.21 -11.77 -4.64
CA ILE A 78 -0.94 -10.80 -3.80
C ILE A 78 -0.06 -9.56 -3.55
N ASP A 79 1.19 -9.78 -3.13
CA ASP A 79 2.16 -8.72 -2.87
C ASP A 79 2.40 -7.87 -4.14
N LEU A 80 2.51 -8.51 -5.30
CA LEU A 80 2.69 -7.83 -6.58
C LEU A 80 1.47 -7.00 -6.99
N ILE A 81 0.25 -7.53 -6.83
CA ILE A 81 -1.00 -6.80 -7.09
C ILE A 81 -1.11 -5.59 -6.14
N CYS A 82 -0.78 -5.77 -4.87
CA CYS A 82 -0.79 -4.69 -3.89
C CYS A 82 0.28 -3.64 -4.21
N ALA A 83 1.48 -4.04 -4.63
CA ALA A 83 2.53 -3.13 -5.07
C ALA A 83 2.08 -2.28 -6.27
N ALA A 84 1.44 -2.92 -7.25
CA ALA A 84 0.86 -2.23 -8.41
C ALA A 84 -0.25 -1.25 -8.01
N LEU A 85 -1.11 -1.62 -7.06
CA LEU A 85 -2.17 -0.75 -6.53
C LEU A 85 -1.58 0.50 -5.84
N PHE A 86 -0.61 0.31 -4.95
CA PHE A 86 0.09 1.44 -4.30
C PHE A 86 0.86 2.30 -5.31
N GLY A 87 1.50 1.69 -6.31
CA GLY A 87 2.14 2.39 -7.42
C GLY A 87 1.14 3.23 -8.24
N PHE A 88 -0.04 2.68 -8.52
CA PHE A 88 -1.11 3.39 -9.21
C PHE A 88 -1.63 4.59 -8.39
N VAL A 89 -1.83 4.41 -7.08
CA VAL A 89 -2.20 5.49 -6.15
C VAL A 89 -1.12 6.59 -6.13
N ALA A 90 0.16 6.21 -6.09
CA ALA A 90 1.27 7.15 -6.16
C ALA A 90 1.28 7.94 -7.48
N TYR A 91 1.03 7.28 -8.61
CA TYR A 91 0.96 7.91 -9.93
C TYR A 91 -0.21 8.89 -10.05
N ARG A 92 -1.42 8.46 -9.64
CA ARG A 92 -2.62 9.32 -9.66
C ARG A 92 -2.45 10.53 -8.77
N CYS A 93 -1.97 10.33 -7.55
CA CYS A 93 -1.76 11.42 -6.61
C CYS A 93 -0.60 12.33 -7.03
N GLY A 94 0.29 11.84 -7.92
CA GLY A 94 1.35 12.64 -8.52
C GLY A 94 0.94 13.60 -9.62
N LYS A 95 -0.19 13.36 -10.28
CA LYS A 95 -0.77 14.31 -11.25
C LYS A 95 -1.58 15.44 -10.62
N LYS A 96 -1.89 15.37 -9.32
CA LYS A 96 -2.32 16.55 -8.54
C LYS A 96 -1.10 17.41 -8.17
N ILE A 97 -0.43 17.96 -9.18
CA ILE A 97 0.34 19.20 -9.07
C ILE A 97 -0.16 20.15 -10.17
N PRO A 98 -1.27 20.86 -9.92
CA PRO A 98 -1.38 22.26 -10.24
C PRO A 98 -1.40 23.00 -8.89
N ALA A 99 -0.35 23.71 -8.53
CA ALA A 99 -0.19 25.15 -8.76
C ALA A 99 1.25 25.49 -8.30
N ILE A 100 2.14 26.11 -9.09
CA ILE A 100 2.06 27.50 -9.57
C ILE A 100 1.00 28.30 -8.81
N GLY A 101 1.35 28.59 -7.57
CA GLY A 101 0.68 29.54 -6.70
C GLY A 101 1.73 30.16 -5.80
N SER A 102 2.71 30.83 -6.43
CA SER A 102 3.44 31.89 -5.77
C SER A 102 2.39 32.83 -5.18
N LYS A 103 2.51 33.12 -3.89
CA LYS A 103 1.99 34.39 -3.40
C LYS A 103 2.69 35.54 -4.13
#